data_AF-A0A0M2GXR8-F1
#
_entry.id   AF-A0A0M2GXR8-F1
#
_cell.length_a   1.000
_cell.length_b   1.000
_cell.length_c   1.000
_cell.angle_alpha   90.00
_cell.angle_beta   90.00
_cell.angle_gamma   90.00
#
_symmetry.space_group_name_H-M   'P 1'
#
loop_
_entity.id
_entity.type
_entity.pdbx_description
1 polymer ?
#
loop_
_entity_poly.entity_id
_entity_poly.type
_entity_poly.pdbx_seq_one_letter_code
_entity_poly.pdbx_strand_id
1 'polypeptide(L)'
;MTSQTIANTPTPDQIRRAPKVLLHDHLDGGLRPGTIVELARAGGYSQLPDTDPEKLGVWFREAADSGSLERYLETFSHTVGVMQTRDALVRVAAECAEDLAADGVVYAEVRYAPEQHLEGGLSLEEVVEAVNEGFREGERRARESGLRIRVGALLTAMRHAARALEIAELANRHRDLGVVGFDIAGAEAGYPPTRHLDAFEYLKRENNHFTIHAGEAFGLPSIWQALQWCGADRLGHGVRIIDDIQVHEDGRVELGRLASYVRDKRIPLELCPSSNLQTGAAASYAEHPIGLLRRLHFRATVNTDNRLMSHTSMSREFEHIVEAFGYTLDDMQWFSVNAMKSAFIPFDERLAMINDVIKPGYAELKSEWLFRQTASTSGSDTSEG
;
A
#
# COMPACT_ATOMS: atom_id res chain seq x y z
N MET A 1 25.02 -37.27 -7.45
CA MET A 1 25.11 -35.80 -7.32
C MET A 1 23.77 -35.32 -6.83
N THR A 2 23.63 -35.19 -5.51
CA THR A 2 22.44 -34.65 -4.87
C THR A 2 22.31 -33.20 -5.30
N SER A 3 21.32 -32.93 -6.15
CA SER A 3 20.85 -31.60 -6.49
C SER A 3 20.50 -30.89 -5.18
N GLN A 4 21.45 -30.16 -4.61
CA GLN A 4 21.13 -29.12 -3.64
C GLN A 4 20.22 -28.16 -4.38
N THR A 5 18.93 -28.25 -4.10
CA THR A 5 17.94 -27.24 -4.44
C THR A 5 18.49 -25.95 -3.85
N ILE A 6 19.16 -25.13 -4.66
CA ILE A 6 19.53 -23.78 -4.28
C ILE A 6 18.21 -23.16 -3.82
N ALA A 7 18.17 -22.71 -2.56
CA ALA A 7 16.96 -22.13 -2.00
C ALA A 7 16.47 -21.04 -2.95
N ASN A 8 15.27 -21.23 -3.53
CA ASN A 8 14.62 -20.29 -4.45
C ASN A 8 14.11 -19.01 -3.74
N THR A 9 14.57 -18.76 -2.52
CA THR A 9 14.23 -17.60 -1.71
C THR A 9 14.95 -16.37 -2.28
N PRO A 10 14.21 -15.30 -2.65
CA PRO A 10 14.81 -14.06 -3.12
C PRO A 10 15.74 -13.45 -2.06
N THR A 11 16.87 -12.88 -2.49
CA THR A 11 17.71 -12.07 -1.57
C THR A 11 17.03 -10.72 -1.28
N PRO A 12 17.38 -10.03 -0.16
CA PRO A 12 16.88 -8.69 0.11
C PRO A 12 17.14 -7.68 -1.04
N ASP A 13 18.28 -7.79 -1.72
CA ASP A 13 18.59 -6.97 -2.91
C ASP A 13 17.63 -7.26 -4.06
N GLN A 14 17.35 -8.54 -4.34
CA GLN A 14 16.38 -8.94 -5.35
C GLN A 14 14.97 -8.48 -5.00
N ILE A 15 14.58 -8.54 -3.72
CA ILE A 15 13.28 -8.03 -3.26
C ILE A 15 13.18 -6.53 -3.49
N ARG A 16 14.23 -5.77 -3.15
CA ARG A 16 14.30 -4.32 -3.37
C ARG A 16 14.17 -3.95 -4.84
N ARG A 17 14.90 -4.63 -5.72
CA ARG A 17 14.93 -4.35 -7.15
C ARG A 17 13.71 -4.90 -7.91
N ALA A 18 12.94 -5.82 -7.33
CA ALA A 18 11.76 -6.38 -7.97
C ALA A 18 10.73 -5.29 -8.32
N PRO A 19 10.17 -5.27 -9.54
CA PRO A 19 9.15 -4.28 -9.90
C PRO A 19 7.85 -4.56 -9.13
N LYS A 20 7.50 -3.65 -8.23
CA LYS A 20 6.34 -3.78 -7.33
C LYS A 20 5.25 -2.78 -7.68
N VAL A 21 4.02 -3.12 -7.30
CA VAL A 21 2.86 -2.23 -7.46
C VAL A 21 2.18 -2.06 -6.10
N LEU A 22 1.96 -0.81 -5.71
CA LEU A 22 1.40 -0.41 -4.42
C LEU A 22 0.03 0.24 -4.64
N LEU A 23 -1.03 -0.32 -4.07
CA LEU A 23 -2.38 0.23 -4.23
C LEU A 23 -2.95 0.81 -2.93
N HIS A 24 -2.28 0.61 -1.81
CA HIS A 24 -2.74 0.99 -0.49
C HIS A 24 -1.62 1.55 0.38
N ASP A 25 -1.50 2.87 0.32
CA ASP A 25 -0.52 3.64 1.06
C ASP A 25 -1.06 5.04 1.31
N HIS A 26 -1.07 5.46 2.58
CA HIS A 26 -1.51 6.80 3.00
C HIS A 26 -0.33 7.75 2.99
N LEU A 27 -0.48 8.86 2.27
CA LEU A 27 0.56 9.89 2.16
C LEU A 27 0.92 10.45 3.54
N ASP A 28 -0.10 10.78 4.33
CA ASP A 28 -0.04 11.29 5.70
C ASP A 28 0.43 10.23 6.71
N GLY A 29 0.46 8.96 6.32
CA GLY A 29 1.05 7.84 7.06
C GLY A 29 2.48 7.47 6.65
N GLY A 30 3.06 8.19 5.67
CA GLY A 30 4.27 7.77 4.97
C GLY A 30 5.44 8.75 5.00
N LEU A 31 5.39 9.79 5.83
CA LEU A 31 6.39 10.86 5.88
C LEU A 31 7.74 10.36 6.40
N ARG A 32 8.83 10.96 5.90
CA ARG A 32 10.16 10.80 6.49
C ARG A 32 10.21 11.53 7.84
N PRO A 33 10.70 10.90 8.94
CA PRO A 33 10.82 11.58 10.24
C PRO A 33 11.63 12.89 10.19
N GLY A 34 12.71 12.92 9.40
CA GLY A 34 13.52 14.13 9.20
C GLY A 34 12.72 15.28 8.59
N THR A 35 11.89 14.98 7.59
CA THR A 35 11.00 15.96 6.96
C THR A 35 9.96 16.50 7.93
N ILE A 36 9.42 15.66 8.83
CA ILE A 36 8.49 16.10 9.87
C ILE A 36 9.17 17.14 10.78
N VAL A 37 10.39 16.87 11.25
CA VAL A 37 11.14 17.80 12.11
C VAL A 37 11.43 19.12 11.40
N GLU A 38 11.83 19.06 10.13
CA GLU A 38 12.13 20.25 9.33
C GLU A 38 10.88 21.11 9.07
N LEU A 39 9.78 20.49 8.66
CA LEU A 39 8.50 21.16 8.42
C LEU A 39 7.91 21.73 9.72
N ALA A 40 8.01 20.99 10.83
CA ALA A 40 7.57 21.48 12.12
C ALA A 40 8.33 22.74 12.54
N ARG A 41 9.65 22.75 12.38
CA ARG A 41 10.47 23.94 12.66
C ARG A 41 10.12 25.11 11.74
N ALA A 42 9.94 24.87 10.45
CA ALA A 42 9.64 25.91 9.47
C ALA A 42 8.24 26.51 9.66
N GLY A 43 7.25 25.69 10.01
CA GLY A 43 5.85 26.08 10.23
C GLY A 43 5.52 26.51 11.66
N GLY A 44 6.47 26.40 12.61
CA GLY A 44 6.24 26.75 14.01
C GLY A 44 5.40 25.72 14.79
N TYR A 45 5.32 24.47 14.31
CA TYR A 45 4.61 23.40 14.99
C TYR A 45 5.47 22.83 16.15
N SER A 46 5.04 23.09 17.39
CA SER A 46 5.84 22.78 18.60
C SER A 46 5.36 21.54 19.37
N GLN A 47 4.42 20.77 18.83
CA GLN A 47 3.78 19.65 19.54
C GLN A 47 4.46 18.30 19.29
N LEU A 48 5.56 18.26 18.54
CA LEU A 48 6.25 16.98 18.29
C LEU A 48 6.76 16.36 19.60
N PRO A 49 6.64 15.03 19.75
CA PRO A 49 7.09 14.31 20.94
C PRO A 49 8.63 14.24 21.02
N ASP A 50 9.32 14.31 19.89
CA ASP A 50 10.77 14.45 19.79
C ASP A 50 11.13 15.26 18.53
N THR A 51 12.34 15.84 18.51
CA THR A 51 12.89 16.60 17.37
C THR A 51 14.15 15.96 16.79
N ASP A 52 14.62 14.86 17.36
CA ASP A 52 15.57 13.95 16.74
C ASP A 52 14.82 13.01 15.78
N PRO A 53 15.15 12.98 14.48
CA PRO A 53 14.42 12.19 13.50
C PRO A 53 14.35 10.69 13.81
N GLU A 54 15.43 10.10 14.33
CA GLU A 54 15.47 8.66 14.61
C GLU A 54 14.57 8.32 15.80
N LYS A 55 14.67 9.10 16.89
CA LYS A 55 13.78 8.92 18.05
C LYS A 55 12.33 9.17 17.71
N LEU A 56 12.05 10.16 16.87
CA LEU A 56 10.70 10.46 16.40
C LEU A 56 10.14 9.26 15.62
N GLY A 57 10.92 8.68 14.70
CA GLY A 57 10.50 7.48 13.97
C GLY A 57 10.19 6.28 14.89
N VAL A 58 11.01 6.05 15.91
CA VAL A 58 10.73 5.02 16.93
C VAL A 58 9.43 5.32 17.68
N TRP A 59 9.22 6.56 18.10
CA TRP A 59 7.99 6.96 18.79
C TRP A 59 6.75 6.72 17.93
N PHE A 60 6.79 7.04 16.62
CA PHE A 60 5.69 6.79 15.69
C PHE A 60 5.31 5.30 15.65
N ARG A 61 6.32 4.42 15.56
CA ARG A 61 6.11 2.97 15.57
C ARG A 61 5.52 2.48 16.88
N GLU A 62 6.08 2.91 18.01
CA GLU A 62 5.63 2.49 19.34
C GLU A 62 4.22 3.00 19.67
N ALA A 63 3.87 4.21 19.23
CA ALA A 63 2.53 4.76 19.38
C ALA A 63 1.49 3.99 18.55
N ALA A 64 1.83 3.67 17.30
CA ALA A 64 0.95 2.90 16.42
C ALA A 64 0.76 1.44 16.85
N ASP A 65 1.79 0.83 17.45
CA ASP A 65 1.79 -0.58 17.91
C ASP A 65 1.31 -0.73 19.37
N SER A 66 0.76 0.32 19.97
CA SER A 66 0.49 0.35 21.42
C SER A 66 -0.82 -0.35 21.83
N GLY A 67 -1.62 -0.82 20.87
CA GLY A 67 -2.99 -1.32 21.11
C GLY A 67 -3.99 -0.25 21.56
N SER A 68 -3.65 1.04 21.48
CA SER A 68 -4.53 2.16 21.81
C SER A 68 -4.88 2.95 20.57
N LEU A 69 -6.17 3.01 20.24
CA LEU A 69 -6.66 3.83 19.14
C LEU A 69 -6.30 5.32 19.32
N GLU A 70 -6.30 5.82 20.56
CA GLU A 70 -5.92 7.20 20.86
C GLU A 70 -4.47 7.48 20.47
N ARG A 71 -3.54 6.62 20.88
CA ARG A 71 -2.11 6.76 20.54
C ARG A 71 -1.86 6.57 19.05
N TYR A 72 -2.62 5.67 18.40
CA TYR A 72 -2.57 5.53 16.95
C TYR A 72 -2.98 6.83 16.24
N LEU A 73 -4.10 7.45 16.65
CA LEU A 73 -4.58 8.71 16.07
C LEU A 73 -3.69 9.92 16.40
N GLU A 74 -3.00 9.90 17.54
CA GLU A 74 -2.01 10.92 17.90
C GLU A 74 -0.90 11.02 16.83
N THR A 75 -0.48 9.90 16.25
CA THR A 75 0.52 9.91 15.17
C THR A 75 0.09 10.76 13.97
N PHE A 76 -1.16 10.64 13.53
CA PHE A 76 -1.70 11.44 12.43
C PHE A 76 -1.84 12.92 12.78
N SER A 77 -2.06 13.25 14.06
CA SER A 77 -2.12 14.65 14.50
C SER A 77 -0.81 15.40 14.22
N HIS A 78 0.33 14.70 14.31
CA HIS A 78 1.63 15.28 14.01
C HIS A 78 1.92 15.35 12.50
N THR A 79 1.63 14.29 11.73
CA THR A 79 1.89 14.31 10.29
C THR A 79 0.97 15.30 9.57
N VAL A 80 -0.31 15.30 9.89
CA VAL A 80 -1.28 16.28 9.36
C VAL A 80 -0.92 17.69 9.82
N GLY A 81 -0.49 17.87 11.08
CA GLY A 81 -0.11 19.17 11.63
C GLY A 81 1.04 19.86 10.89
N VAL A 82 1.98 19.10 10.32
CA VAL A 82 3.08 19.65 9.51
C VAL A 82 2.76 19.79 8.02
N MET A 83 1.60 19.28 7.57
CA MET A 83 1.14 19.27 6.17
C MET A 83 0.05 20.32 5.89
N GLN A 84 0.10 21.48 6.55
CA GLN A 84 -0.92 22.53 6.41
C GLN A 84 -0.59 23.62 5.37
N THR A 85 0.51 23.47 4.61
CA THR A 85 0.91 24.42 3.57
C THR A 85 1.13 23.73 2.24
N ARG A 86 0.96 24.48 1.14
CA ARG A 86 1.20 24.01 -0.22
C ARG A 86 2.60 23.39 -0.37
N ASP A 87 3.62 24.09 0.10
CA ASP A 87 5.02 23.65 -0.04
C ASP A 87 5.31 22.37 0.75
N ALA A 88 4.69 22.22 1.94
CA ALA A 88 4.78 20.99 2.72
C ALA A 88 4.15 19.80 1.97
N LEU A 89 2.95 19.99 1.42
CA LEU A 89 2.25 18.96 0.65
C LEU A 89 3.02 18.55 -0.61
N VAL A 90 3.52 19.51 -1.39
CA VAL A 90 4.35 19.26 -2.59
C VAL A 90 5.60 18.46 -2.19
N ARG A 91 6.29 18.88 -1.13
CA ARG A 91 7.50 18.20 -0.67
C ARG A 91 7.21 16.76 -0.24
N VAL A 92 6.23 16.54 0.63
CA VAL A 92 5.88 15.22 1.16
C VAL A 92 5.45 14.26 0.03
N ALA A 93 4.66 14.73 -0.94
CA ALA A 93 4.27 13.94 -2.10
C ALA A 93 5.46 13.60 -3.02
N ALA A 94 6.39 14.54 -3.25
CA ALA A 94 7.60 14.27 -4.01
C ALA A 94 8.50 13.23 -3.33
N GLU A 95 8.72 13.36 -2.03
CA GLU A 95 9.52 12.43 -1.23
C GLU A 95 8.89 11.02 -1.19
N CYS A 96 7.56 10.94 -1.13
CA CYS A 96 6.83 9.68 -1.22
C CYS A 96 7.14 8.94 -2.54
N ALA A 97 7.04 9.63 -3.68
CA ALA A 97 7.33 9.02 -4.99
C ALA A 97 8.81 8.61 -5.14
N GLU A 98 9.74 9.41 -4.61
CA GLU A 98 11.18 9.07 -4.57
C GLU A 98 11.44 7.80 -3.77
N ASP A 99 10.88 7.71 -2.55
CA ASP A 99 11.09 6.56 -1.66
C ASP A 99 10.51 5.28 -2.24
N LEU A 100 9.31 5.37 -2.82
CA LEU A 100 8.67 4.25 -3.49
C LEU A 100 9.47 3.78 -4.71
N ALA A 101 9.97 4.71 -5.53
CA ALA A 101 10.81 4.37 -6.67
C ALA A 101 12.12 3.70 -6.23
N ALA A 102 12.76 4.22 -5.18
CA ALA A 102 13.98 3.66 -4.59
C ALA A 102 13.76 2.26 -3.99
N ASP A 103 12.52 1.97 -3.57
CA ASP A 103 12.10 0.65 -3.12
C ASP A 103 11.55 -0.23 -4.24
N GLY A 104 11.80 0.10 -5.52
CA GLY A 104 11.45 -0.72 -6.69
C GLY A 104 9.96 -0.71 -7.05
N VAL A 105 9.17 0.21 -6.50
CA VAL A 105 7.78 0.40 -6.90
C VAL A 105 7.73 1.11 -8.25
N VAL A 106 7.07 0.49 -9.23
CA VAL A 106 6.94 1.04 -10.59
C VAL A 106 5.59 1.73 -10.83
N TYR A 107 4.59 1.40 -10.01
CA TYR A 107 3.28 2.04 -10.01
C TYR A 107 2.72 2.11 -8.60
N ALA A 108 2.20 3.28 -8.22
CA ALA A 108 1.57 3.49 -6.93
C ALA A 108 0.22 4.21 -7.06
N GLU A 109 -0.75 3.82 -6.25
CA GLU A 109 -1.95 4.60 -5.95
C GLU A 109 -1.89 5.01 -4.48
N VAL A 110 -1.56 6.28 -4.24
CA VAL A 110 -1.34 6.84 -2.90
C VAL A 110 -2.59 7.62 -2.50
N ARG A 111 -3.08 7.38 -1.29
CA ARG A 111 -4.30 8.00 -0.76
C ARG A 111 -4.00 9.02 0.31
N TYR A 112 -4.90 9.97 0.48
CA TYR A 112 -4.87 10.97 1.55
C TYR A 112 -6.24 11.64 1.63
N ALA A 113 -6.56 12.28 2.76
CA ALA A 113 -7.80 13.02 2.91
C ALA A 113 -7.56 14.53 2.75
N PRO A 114 -7.96 15.15 1.62
CA PRO A 114 -7.72 16.59 1.40
C PRO A 114 -8.33 17.48 2.48
N GLU A 115 -9.44 17.04 3.08
CA GLU A 115 -10.15 17.74 4.15
C GLU A 115 -9.35 17.90 5.46
N GLN A 116 -8.26 17.16 5.63
CA GLN A 116 -7.38 17.26 6.81
C GLN A 116 -6.33 18.38 6.68
N HIS A 117 -6.20 19.02 5.52
CA HIS A 117 -5.12 19.97 5.23
C HIS A 117 -5.61 21.41 5.02
N LEU A 118 -6.70 21.78 5.69
CA LEU A 118 -7.39 23.07 5.50
C LEU A 118 -7.14 24.08 6.63
N GLU A 119 -6.49 23.68 7.72
CA GLU A 119 -6.28 24.55 8.90
C GLU A 119 -5.34 25.72 8.59
N GLY A 120 -4.42 25.54 7.63
CA GLY A 120 -3.56 26.59 7.09
C GLY A 120 -4.23 27.53 6.08
N GLY A 121 -5.53 27.35 5.80
CA GLY A 121 -6.32 28.21 4.91
C GLY A 121 -6.35 27.79 3.44
N LEU A 122 -5.82 26.60 3.10
CA LEU A 122 -5.94 26.03 1.77
C LEU A 122 -7.38 25.60 1.49
N SER A 123 -7.79 25.68 0.22
CA SER A 123 -8.99 25.01 -0.27
C SER A 123 -8.74 23.52 -0.55
N LEU A 124 -9.81 22.73 -0.70
CA LEU A 124 -9.69 21.32 -1.09
C LEU A 124 -8.97 21.17 -2.43
N GLU A 125 -9.31 22.04 -3.40
CA GLU A 125 -8.67 22.07 -4.71
C GLU A 125 -7.17 22.37 -4.60
N GLU A 126 -6.77 23.37 -3.81
CA GLU A 126 -5.36 23.72 -3.65
C GLU A 126 -4.55 22.58 -3.02
N VAL A 127 -5.15 21.84 -2.08
CA VAL A 127 -4.53 20.63 -1.50
C VAL A 127 -4.32 19.55 -2.57
N VAL A 128 -5.32 19.28 -3.41
CA VAL A 128 -5.23 18.28 -4.48
C VAL A 128 -4.19 18.66 -5.55
N GLU A 129 -4.18 19.93 -5.95
CA GLU A 129 -3.20 20.44 -6.90
C GLU A 129 -1.77 20.35 -6.36
N ALA A 130 -1.56 20.71 -5.09
CA ALA A 130 -0.26 20.63 -4.43
C ALA A 130 0.28 19.20 -4.36
N VAL A 131 -0.55 18.22 -3.96
CA VAL A 131 -0.14 16.82 -3.88
C VAL A 131 0.17 16.25 -5.27
N ASN A 132 -0.66 16.54 -6.28
CA ASN A 132 -0.42 16.10 -7.65
C ASN A 132 0.85 16.75 -8.25
N GLU A 133 1.15 18.01 -7.93
CA GLU A 133 2.42 18.64 -8.29
C GLU A 133 3.60 17.91 -7.64
N GLY A 134 3.52 17.61 -6.35
CA GLY A 134 4.55 16.87 -5.65
C GLY A 134 4.80 15.49 -6.24
N PHE A 135 3.76 14.74 -6.59
CA PHE A 135 3.93 13.45 -7.26
C PHE A 135 4.65 13.58 -8.61
N ARG A 136 4.27 14.55 -9.47
CA ARG A 136 4.96 14.78 -10.75
C ARG A 136 6.43 15.15 -10.54
N GLU A 137 6.72 15.95 -9.52
CA GLU A 137 8.09 16.33 -9.17
C GLU A 137 8.91 15.14 -8.68
N GLY A 138 8.35 14.30 -7.81
CA GLY A 138 9.00 13.07 -7.34
C GLY A 138 9.23 12.05 -8.47
N GLU A 139 8.27 11.88 -9.37
CA GLU A 139 8.44 11.07 -10.60
C GLU A 139 9.58 11.60 -11.49
N ARG A 140 9.71 12.92 -11.62
CA ARG A 140 10.79 13.57 -12.37
C ARG A 140 12.14 13.28 -11.72
N ARG A 141 12.27 13.46 -10.40
CA ARG A 141 13.50 13.22 -9.65
C ARG A 141 13.92 11.75 -9.66
N ALA A 142 12.95 10.83 -9.53
CA ALA A 142 13.19 9.40 -9.68
C ALA A 142 13.75 9.07 -11.08
N ARG A 143 13.21 9.68 -12.14
CA ARG A 143 13.72 9.52 -13.51
C ARG A 143 15.16 10.01 -13.67
N GLU A 144 15.48 11.14 -13.08
CA GLU A 144 16.84 11.72 -13.10
C GLU A 144 17.85 10.88 -12.34
N SER A 145 17.42 10.14 -11.32
CA SER A 145 18.25 9.15 -10.61
C SER A 145 18.30 7.78 -11.28
N GLY A 146 17.69 7.63 -12.47
CA GLY A 146 17.67 6.37 -13.24
C GLY A 146 16.61 5.36 -12.80
N LEU A 147 15.70 5.77 -11.91
CA LEU A 147 14.56 4.99 -11.46
C LEU A 147 13.30 5.37 -12.27
N ARG A 148 12.23 4.58 -12.13
CA ARG A 148 10.95 4.86 -12.78
C ARG A 148 9.80 4.48 -11.87
N ILE A 149 8.88 5.43 -11.70
CA ILE A 149 7.62 5.23 -11.02
C ILE A 149 6.55 6.06 -11.73
N ARG A 150 5.31 5.62 -11.62
CA ARG A 150 4.12 6.43 -11.86
C ARG A 150 3.21 6.39 -10.65
N VAL A 151 2.65 7.53 -10.27
CA VAL A 151 1.80 7.68 -9.09
C VAL A 151 0.44 8.26 -9.49
N GLY A 152 -0.63 7.65 -8.99
CA GLY A 152 -1.98 8.21 -9.02
C GLY A 152 -2.45 8.52 -7.59
N ALA A 153 -3.25 9.57 -7.43
CA ALA A 153 -3.86 9.93 -6.17
C ALA A 153 -5.21 9.23 -5.98
N LEU A 154 -5.52 8.80 -4.76
CA LEU A 154 -6.88 8.49 -4.33
C LEU A 154 -7.31 9.53 -3.31
N LEU A 155 -8.47 10.17 -3.52
CA LEU A 155 -8.99 11.12 -2.54
C LEU A 155 -9.86 10.38 -1.53
N THR A 156 -9.49 10.48 -0.26
CA THR A 156 -10.16 9.79 0.83
C THR A 156 -11.10 10.75 1.57
N ALA A 157 -12.35 10.35 1.77
CA ALA A 157 -13.22 11.02 2.73
C ALA A 157 -13.16 10.31 4.09
N MET A 158 -13.10 11.08 5.17
CA MET A 158 -13.08 10.50 6.51
C MET A 158 -14.51 10.11 6.94
N ARG A 159 -14.68 8.89 7.45
CA ARG A 159 -15.98 8.34 7.87
C ARG A 159 -16.74 9.18 8.90
N HIS A 160 -16.02 9.98 9.68
CA HIS A 160 -16.59 10.85 10.72
C HIS A 160 -16.92 12.26 10.21
N ALA A 161 -16.44 12.62 9.01
CA ALA A 161 -16.73 13.90 8.38
C ALA A 161 -17.98 13.82 7.49
N ALA A 162 -18.71 14.93 7.39
CA ALA A 162 -19.91 15.04 6.57
C ALA A 162 -19.62 15.61 5.16
N ARG A 163 -18.52 15.19 4.52
CA ARG A 163 -18.02 15.75 3.25
C ARG A 163 -17.81 14.72 2.14
N ALA A 164 -18.21 13.47 2.33
CA ALA A 164 -17.92 12.38 1.38
C ALA A 164 -18.35 12.69 -0.06
N LEU A 165 -19.54 13.27 -0.27
CA LEU A 165 -20.00 13.65 -1.60
C LEU A 165 -19.13 14.76 -2.22
N GLU A 166 -18.73 15.77 -1.44
CA GLU A 166 -17.88 16.87 -1.90
C GLU A 166 -16.50 16.35 -2.33
N ILE A 167 -15.91 15.44 -1.55
CA ILE A 167 -14.62 14.79 -1.90
C ILE A 167 -14.77 13.88 -3.12
N ALA A 168 -15.91 13.19 -3.27
CA ALA A 168 -16.20 12.39 -4.46
C ALA A 168 -16.35 13.24 -5.74
N GLU A 169 -17.04 14.38 -5.65
CA GLU A 169 -17.11 15.36 -6.74
C GLU A 169 -15.73 15.91 -7.10
N LEU A 170 -14.90 16.20 -6.10
CA LEU A 170 -13.52 16.64 -6.30
C LEU A 170 -12.66 15.58 -6.99
N ALA A 171 -12.79 14.31 -6.58
CA ALA A 171 -12.10 13.20 -7.21
C ALA A 171 -12.50 13.04 -8.69
N ASN A 172 -13.80 13.21 -8.99
CA ASN A 172 -14.29 13.18 -10.37
C ASN A 172 -13.77 14.37 -11.20
N ARG A 173 -13.73 15.58 -10.65
CA ARG A 173 -13.16 16.76 -11.33
C ARG A 173 -11.69 16.57 -11.71
N HIS A 174 -10.92 15.84 -10.91
CA HIS A 174 -9.49 15.62 -11.08
C HIS A 174 -9.11 14.26 -11.70
N ARG A 175 -10.08 13.46 -12.14
CA ARG A 175 -9.85 12.07 -12.60
C ARG A 175 -8.87 11.96 -13.79
N ASP A 176 -8.78 13.03 -14.59
CA ASP A 176 -7.90 13.13 -15.76
C ASP A 176 -6.64 13.99 -15.47
N LEU A 177 -6.45 14.39 -14.20
CA LEU A 177 -5.41 15.32 -13.75
C LEU A 177 -4.48 14.73 -12.69
N GLY A 178 -4.54 13.42 -12.45
CA GLY A 178 -3.66 12.70 -11.52
C GLY A 178 -4.40 11.98 -10.38
N VAL A 179 -5.68 12.27 -10.16
CA VAL A 179 -6.54 11.47 -9.27
C VAL A 179 -7.07 10.29 -10.07
N VAL A 180 -6.95 9.07 -9.54
CA VAL A 180 -7.38 7.84 -10.23
C VAL A 180 -8.55 7.15 -9.52
N GLY A 181 -8.99 7.67 -8.37
CA GLY A 181 -10.16 7.15 -7.68
C GLY A 181 -10.44 7.83 -6.34
N PHE A 182 -11.38 7.23 -5.63
CA PHE A 182 -11.87 7.68 -4.34
C PHE A 182 -11.80 6.56 -3.29
N ASP A 183 -11.74 6.93 -2.02
CA ASP A 183 -11.78 6.01 -0.88
C ASP A 183 -12.54 6.62 0.31
N ILE A 184 -12.92 5.77 1.27
CA ILE A 184 -13.28 6.21 2.62
C ILE A 184 -12.45 5.47 3.67
N ALA A 185 -11.98 6.22 4.67
CA ALA A 185 -11.13 5.70 5.74
C ALA A 185 -11.53 6.27 7.12
N GLY A 186 -10.82 5.81 8.15
CA GLY A 186 -11.14 6.06 9.56
C GLY A 186 -11.88 4.89 10.20
N ALA A 187 -12.35 5.09 11.44
CA ALA A 187 -12.96 4.04 12.26
C ALA A 187 -14.08 3.31 11.51
N GLU A 188 -13.92 1.99 11.30
CA GLU A 188 -14.87 1.18 10.52
C GLU A 188 -16.08 0.75 11.37
N ALA A 189 -15.83 0.22 12.57
CA ALA A 189 -16.88 -0.23 13.47
C ALA A 189 -17.74 0.95 13.96
N GLY A 190 -19.05 0.87 13.74
CA GLY A 190 -20.00 1.94 14.09
C GLY A 190 -20.16 3.04 13.04
N TYR A 191 -19.36 3.03 11.98
CA TYR A 191 -19.41 3.99 10.86
C TYR A 191 -19.51 3.25 9.53
N PRO A 192 -20.65 2.57 9.25
CA PRO A 192 -20.77 1.71 8.07
C PRO A 192 -20.61 2.52 6.77
N PRO A 193 -20.06 1.91 5.70
CA PRO A 193 -19.89 2.60 4.42
C PRO A 193 -21.21 3.09 3.82
N THR A 194 -22.34 2.47 4.20
CA THR A 194 -23.67 2.87 3.74
C THR A 194 -24.11 4.28 4.19
N ARG A 195 -23.37 4.94 5.08
CA ARG A 195 -23.58 6.37 5.39
C ARG A 195 -23.14 7.32 4.27
N HIS A 196 -22.39 6.83 3.30
CA HIS A 196 -21.79 7.61 2.21
C HIS A 196 -22.33 7.17 0.83
N LEU A 197 -23.55 6.61 0.79
CA LEU A 197 -24.15 6.08 -0.45
C LEU A 197 -24.32 7.14 -1.54
N ASP A 198 -24.60 8.38 -1.17
CA ASP A 198 -24.70 9.50 -2.10
C ASP A 198 -23.40 9.72 -2.90
N ALA A 199 -22.25 9.67 -2.23
CA ALA A 199 -20.93 9.74 -2.84
C ALA A 199 -20.68 8.57 -3.79
N PHE A 200 -20.96 7.33 -3.35
CA PHE A 200 -20.75 6.14 -4.17
C PHE A 200 -21.68 6.09 -5.39
N GLU A 201 -22.96 6.43 -5.21
CA GLU A 201 -23.91 6.51 -6.32
C GLU A 201 -23.57 7.63 -7.30
N TYR A 202 -23.00 8.74 -6.83
CA TYR A 202 -22.41 9.75 -7.72
C TYR A 202 -21.24 9.18 -8.54
N LEU A 203 -20.23 8.59 -7.90
CA LEU A 203 -19.05 8.05 -8.59
C LEU A 203 -19.39 6.98 -9.60
N LYS A 204 -20.33 6.07 -9.28
CA LYS A 204 -20.85 5.06 -10.23
C LYS A 204 -21.43 5.70 -11.49
N ARG A 205 -22.25 6.75 -11.33
CA ARG A 205 -22.87 7.46 -12.47
C ARG A 205 -21.84 8.16 -13.35
N GLU A 206 -20.74 8.60 -12.75
CA GLU A 206 -19.62 9.26 -13.42
C GLU A 206 -18.58 8.28 -14.00
N ASN A 207 -18.77 6.97 -13.85
CA ASN A 207 -17.81 5.93 -14.22
C ASN A 207 -16.45 6.07 -13.51
N ASN A 208 -16.44 6.62 -12.30
CA ASN A 208 -15.23 6.81 -11.51
C ASN A 208 -14.99 5.60 -10.60
N HIS A 209 -13.71 5.32 -10.33
CA HIS A 209 -13.27 4.19 -9.53
C HIS A 209 -13.25 4.51 -8.05
N PHE A 210 -13.57 3.53 -7.21
CA PHE A 210 -13.41 3.66 -5.77
C PHE A 210 -13.08 2.34 -5.07
N THR A 211 -12.23 2.46 -4.07
CA THR A 211 -11.97 1.43 -3.06
C THR A 211 -12.63 1.84 -1.76
N ILE A 212 -12.82 0.90 -0.84
CA ILE A 212 -13.40 1.17 0.48
C ILE A 212 -12.62 0.38 1.51
N HIS A 213 -12.08 1.03 2.56
CA HIS A 213 -11.59 0.31 3.74
C HIS A 213 -12.72 -0.51 4.36
N ALA A 214 -12.63 -1.84 4.29
CA ALA A 214 -13.64 -2.74 4.82
C ALA A 214 -13.05 -4.11 5.14
N GLY A 215 -13.54 -4.72 6.21
CA GLY A 215 -13.11 -6.04 6.63
C GLY A 215 -11.75 -6.02 7.31
N GLU A 216 -11.45 -4.99 8.09
CA GLU A 216 -10.31 -4.97 9.00
C GLU A 216 -10.79 -5.05 10.46
N ALA A 217 -11.64 -4.12 10.90
CA ALA A 217 -12.10 -3.99 12.27
C ALA A 217 -13.56 -4.44 12.51
N PHE A 218 -14.44 -4.48 11.49
CA PHE A 218 -15.85 -4.89 11.66
C PHE A 218 -16.17 -6.29 11.09
N GLY A 219 -15.37 -6.79 10.15
CA GLY A 219 -15.47 -8.17 9.63
C GLY A 219 -16.35 -8.32 8.39
N LEU A 220 -17.01 -9.48 8.24
CA LEU A 220 -17.78 -9.82 7.03
C LEU A 220 -18.92 -8.83 6.70
N PRO A 221 -19.67 -8.27 7.66
CA PRO A 221 -20.77 -7.35 7.34
C PRO A 221 -20.33 -6.08 6.60
N SER A 222 -19.17 -5.49 6.94
CA SER A 222 -18.66 -4.32 6.22
C SER A 222 -18.18 -4.68 4.82
N ILE A 223 -17.51 -5.83 4.64
CA ILE A 223 -17.14 -6.32 3.31
C ILE A 223 -18.39 -6.46 2.45
N TRP A 224 -19.42 -7.10 2.99
CA TRP A 224 -20.70 -7.27 2.29
C TRP A 224 -21.35 -5.93 1.95
N GLN A 225 -21.36 -4.96 2.87
CA GLN A 225 -21.92 -3.62 2.62
C GLN A 225 -21.12 -2.83 1.58
N ALA A 226 -19.78 -2.87 1.64
CA ALA A 226 -18.90 -2.21 0.68
C ALA A 226 -19.14 -2.73 -0.74
N LEU A 227 -19.34 -4.04 -0.90
CA LEU A 227 -19.57 -4.64 -2.21
C LEU A 227 -21.02 -4.53 -2.69
N GLN A 228 -21.99 -4.91 -1.87
CA GLN A 228 -23.37 -5.10 -2.33
C GLN A 228 -24.18 -3.80 -2.35
N TRP A 229 -23.96 -2.94 -1.36
CA TRP A 229 -24.61 -1.63 -1.32
C TRP A 229 -23.79 -0.58 -2.03
N CYS A 230 -22.51 -0.47 -1.66
CA CYS A 230 -21.67 0.64 -2.11
C CYS A 230 -21.07 0.37 -3.49
N GLY A 231 -20.86 -0.89 -3.88
CA GLY A 231 -20.34 -1.26 -5.21
C GLY A 231 -18.85 -1.04 -5.40
N ALA A 232 -18.04 -1.20 -4.34
CA ALA A 232 -16.60 -0.98 -4.40
C ALA A 232 -15.91 -1.86 -5.46
N ASP A 233 -14.97 -1.25 -6.19
CA ASP A 233 -14.14 -1.96 -7.19
C ASP A 233 -13.05 -2.81 -6.49
N ARG A 234 -12.60 -2.35 -5.32
CA ARG A 234 -11.59 -3.00 -4.46
C ARG A 234 -11.96 -2.86 -2.98
N LEU A 235 -11.31 -3.66 -2.15
CA LEU A 235 -11.42 -3.56 -0.70
C LEU A 235 -10.08 -3.14 -0.12
N GLY A 236 -10.05 -1.98 0.54
CA GLY A 236 -8.97 -1.60 1.45
C GLY A 236 -8.91 -2.63 2.58
N HIS A 237 -7.78 -3.32 2.71
CA HIS A 237 -7.64 -4.57 3.48
C HIS A 237 -8.50 -5.72 2.95
N GLY A 238 -9.73 -5.88 3.46
CA GLY A 238 -10.56 -7.07 3.22
C GLY A 238 -10.02 -8.35 3.88
N VAL A 239 -9.08 -8.23 4.81
CA VAL A 239 -8.38 -9.35 5.47
C VAL A 239 -9.32 -10.30 6.21
N ARG A 240 -10.39 -9.76 6.83
CA ARG A 240 -11.43 -10.52 7.54
C ARG A 240 -12.34 -11.33 6.62
N ILE A 241 -12.15 -11.32 5.31
CA ILE A 241 -12.81 -12.30 4.41
C ILE A 241 -12.45 -13.74 4.79
N ILE A 242 -11.32 -13.92 5.48
CA ILE A 242 -10.88 -15.19 6.06
C ILE A 242 -11.92 -15.82 6.99
N ASP A 243 -12.75 -15.01 7.65
CA ASP A 243 -13.80 -15.47 8.56
C ASP A 243 -14.93 -16.22 7.82
N ASP A 244 -15.05 -16.04 6.51
CA ASP A 244 -15.99 -16.76 5.64
C ASP A 244 -15.30 -17.96 4.95
N ILE A 245 -14.16 -18.42 5.47
CA ILE A 245 -13.39 -19.56 4.95
C ILE A 245 -13.16 -20.57 6.07
N GLN A 246 -13.65 -21.79 5.89
CA GLN A 246 -13.41 -22.89 6.81
C GLN A 246 -12.35 -23.84 6.26
N VAL A 247 -11.30 -24.11 7.04
CA VAL A 247 -10.33 -25.17 6.78
C VAL A 247 -10.65 -26.34 7.70
N HIS A 248 -11.02 -27.48 7.12
CA HIS A 248 -11.34 -28.71 7.84
C HIS A 248 -10.06 -29.46 8.26
N GLU A 249 -10.15 -30.36 9.25
CA GLU A 249 -8.99 -31.11 9.78
C GLU A 249 -8.27 -31.96 8.72
N ASP A 250 -9.00 -32.40 7.69
CA ASP A 250 -8.46 -33.16 6.55
C ASP A 250 -7.80 -32.27 5.47
N GLY A 251 -7.73 -30.96 5.70
CA GLY A 251 -7.17 -29.97 4.77
C GLY A 251 -8.14 -29.49 3.69
N ARG A 252 -9.38 -30.00 3.66
CA ARG A 252 -10.42 -29.47 2.76
C ARG A 252 -10.72 -28.03 3.12
N VAL A 253 -10.86 -27.18 2.11
CA VAL A 253 -11.26 -25.77 2.29
C VAL A 253 -12.67 -25.57 1.75
N GLU A 254 -13.52 -24.98 2.57
CA GLU A 254 -14.89 -24.60 2.24
C GLU A 254 -15.03 -23.09 2.28
N LEU A 255 -15.51 -22.50 1.19
CA LEU A 255 -15.77 -21.08 1.10
C LEU A 255 -17.24 -20.81 1.37
N GLY A 256 -17.51 -19.86 2.26
CA GLY A 256 -18.81 -19.26 2.38
C GLY A 256 -19.19 -18.46 1.13
N ARG A 257 -20.42 -17.93 1.13
CA ARG A 257 -20.99 -17.27 -0.04
C ARG A 257 -20.26 -15.99 -0.39
N LEU A 258 -19.80 -15.23 0.60
CA LEU A 258 -19.13 -13.95 0.38
C LEU A 258 -17.71 -14.17 -0.13
N ALA A 259 -16.94 -15.07 0.51
CA ALA A 259 -15.61 -15.48 0.06
C ALA A 259 -15.64 -16.04 -1.36
N SER A 260 -16.62 -16.90 -1.68
CA SER A 260 -16.83 -17.40 -3.05
C SER A 260 -17.08 -16.26 -4.03
N TYR A 261 -17.99 -15.33 -3.70
CA TYR A 261 -18.28 -14.17 -4.54
C TYR A 261 -17.05 -13.30 -4.79
N VAL A 262 -16.33 -12.92 -3.74
CA VAL A 262 -15.09 -12.12 -3.80
C VAL A 262 -14.06 -12.78 -4.71
N ARG A 263 -13.80 -14.08 -4.51
CA ARG A 263 -12.83 -14.84 -5.29
C ARG A 263 -13.23 -14.92 -6.76
N ASP A 264 -14.48 -15.28 -7.04
CA ASP A 264 -14.94 -15.60 -8.39
C ASP A 264 -15.16 -14.34 -9.23
N LYS A 265 -15.56 -13.22 -8.61
CA LYS A 265 -15.61 -11.90 -9.24
C LYS A 265 -14.24 -11.22 -9.35
N ARG A 266 -13.18 -11.83 -8.80
CA ARG A 266 -11.82 -11.29 -8.77
C ARG A 266 -11.76 -9.93 -8.06
N ILE A 267 -12.55 -9.72 -7.01
CA ILE A 267 -12.50 -8.49 -6.21
C ILE A 267 -11.12 -8.41 -5.53
N PRO A 268 -10.35 -7.32 -5.76
CA PRO A 268 -9.05 -7.15 -5.15
C PRO A 268 -9.12 -6.93 -3.64
N LEU A 269 -8.22 -7.59 -2.92
CA LEU A 269 -7.99 -7.41 -1.49
C LEU A 269 -6.65 -6.70 -1.32
N GLU A 270 -6.69 -5.44 -0.90
CA GLU A 270 -5.52 -4.60 -0.66
C GLU A 270 -4.91 -4.92 0.71
N LEU A 271 -4.30 -6.09 0.87
CA LEU A 271 -3.78 -6.55 2.16
C LEU A 271 -2.51 -5.78 2.56
N CYS A 272 -2.37 -5.53 3.87
CA CYS A 272 -1.30 -4.73 4.45
C CYS A 272 -0.70 -5.50 5.63
N PRO A 273 0.25 -6.45 5.41
CA PRO A 273 0.66 -7.42 6.42
C PRO A 273 1.10 -6.81 7.76
N SER A 274 2.01 -5.83 7.77
CA SER A 274 2.43 -5.20 9.03
C SER A 274 1.29 -4.49 9.74
N SER A 275 0.49 -3.71 9.01
CA SER A 275 -0.69 -3.01 9.56
C SER A 275 -1.70 -3.99 10.15
N ASN A 276 -1.99 -5.09 9.45
CA ASN A 276 -2.92 -6.12 9.92
C ASN A 276 -2.46 -6.83 11.21
N LEU A 277 -1.16 -6.88 11.50
CA LEU A 277 -0.65 -7.32 12.80
C LEU A 277 -0.91 -6.27 13.88
N GLN A 278 -0.58 -5.00 13.60
CA GLN A 278 -0.75 -3.89 14.54
C GLN A 278 -2.22 -3.64 14.90
N THR A 279 -3.14 -3.82 13.95
CA THR A 279 -4.59 -3.70 14.17
C THR A 279 -5.23 -4.96 14.78
N GLY A 280 -4.45 -6.04 14.96
CA GLY A 280 -4.92 -7.30 15.50
C GLY A 280 -5.79 -8.13 14.53
N ALA A 281 -5.81 -7.76 13.25
CA ALA A 281 -6.49 -8.52 12.21
C ALA A 281 -5.78 -9.85 11.87
N ALA A 282 -4.49 -9.96 12.19
CA ALA A 282 -3.69 -11.18 12.13
C ALA A 282 -2.75 -11.28 13.35
N ALA A 283 -2.46 -12.50 13.80
CA ALA A 283 -1.65 -12.72 15.00
C ALA A 283 -0.13 -12.70 14.73
N SER A 284 0.29 -13.11 13.53
CA SER A 284 1.69 -13.13 13.11
C SER A 284 1.78 -13.19 11.59
N TYR A 285 2.97 -12.97 11.01
CA TYR A 285 3.18 -13.14 9.58
C TYR A 285 2.95 -14.59 9.13
N ALA A 286 3.36 -15.59 9.93
CA ALA A 286 3.19 -17.01 9.63
C ALA A 286 1.71 -17.44 9.59
N GLU A 287 0.86 -16.80 10.39
CA GLU A 287 -0.59 -17.04 10.44
C GLU A 287 -1.39 -16.03 9.61
N HIS A 288 -0.71 -15.13 8.89
CA HIS A 288 -1.38 -14.05 8.18
C HIS A 288 -2.32 -14.60 7.09
N PRO A 289 -3.59 -14.13 7.00
CA PRO A 289 -4.57 -14.64 6.04
C PRO A 289 -4.12 -14.63 4.57
N ILE A 290 -3.20 -13.73 4.20
CA ILE A 290 -2.61 -13.66 2.86
C ILE A 290 -2.07 -15.01 2.36
N GLY A 291 -1.53 -15.85 3.26
CA GLY A 291 -1.04 -17.18 2.94
C GLY A 291 -2.14 -18.08 2.36
N LEU A 292 -3.25 -18.22 3.08
CA LEU A 292 -4.38 -19.03 2.62
C LEU A 292 -5.06 -18.39 1.40
N LEU A 293 -5.27 -17.07 1.40
CA LEU A 293 -5.89 -16.36 0.29
C LEU A 293 -5.10 -16.50 -1.03
N ARG A 294 -3.77 -16.47 -0.96
CA ARG A 294 -2.88 -16.73 -2.11
C ARG A 294 -3.01 -18.17 -2.62
N ARG A 295 -3.03 -19.16 -1.73
CA ARG A 295 -3.22 -20.59 -2.10
C ARG A 295 -4.57 -20.83 -2.76
N LEU A 296 -5.61 -20.13 -2.32
CA LEU A 296 -6.97 -20.21 -2.86
C LEU A 296 -7.20 -19.29 -4.06
N HIS A 297 -6.15 -18.65 -4.58
CA HIS A 297 -6.17 -17.79 -5.76
C HIS A 297 -7.10 -16.57 -5.67
N PHE A 298 -7.37 -16.04 -4.47
CA PHE A 298 -7.99 -14.71 -4.34
C PHE A 298 -7.15 -13.65 -5.06
N ARG A 299 -7.73 -12.51 -5.43
CA ARG A 299 -6.94 -11.40 -5.97
C ARG A 299 -6.34 -10.59 -4.81
N ALA A 300 -5.37 -11.19 -4.13
CA ALA A 300 -4.62 -10.53 -3.08
C ALA A 300 -3.48 -9.68 -3.65
N THR A 301 -3.23 -8.53 -3.03
CA THR A 301 -2.07 -7.66 -3.26
C THR A 301 -1.32 -7.45 -1.94
N VAL A 302 -0.10 -6.91 -2.01
CA VAL A 302 0.74 -6.60 -0.84
C VAL A 302 0.93 -5.09 -0.82
N ASN A 303 0.70 -4.44 0.31
CA ASN A 303 0.76 -3.00 0.45
C ASN A 303 1.28 -2.58 1.84
N THR A 304 1.61 -1.31 1.98
CA THR A 304 2.28 -0.73 3.16
C THR A 304 1.32 -0.09 4.16
N ASP A 305 0.17 0.40 3.72
CA ASP A 305 -0.75 1.21 4.52
C ASP A 305 -0.08 2.49 5.04
N ASN A 306 0.55 2.45 6.21
CA ASN A 306 1.20 3.60 6.84
C ASN A 306 2.70 3.31 7.06
N ARG A 307 3.56 3.64 6.08
CA ARG A 307 5.01 3.29 6.14
C ARG A 307 5.70 3.75 7.42
N LEU A 308 5.41 4.96 7.88
CA LEU A 308 6.01 5.54 9.08
C LEU A 308 5.51 4.84 10.34
N MET A 309 4.20 4.73 10.51
CA MET A 309 3.54 4.14 11.69
C MET A 309 3.84 2.65 11.81
N SER A 310 3.85 1.92 10.70
CA SER A 310 4.21 0.50 10.66
C SER A 310 5.71 0.26 10.62
N HIS A 311 6.54 1.30 10.49
CA HIS A 311 8.00 1.20 10.30
C HIS A 311 8.35 0.15 9.25
N THR A 312 7.73 0.29 8.07
CA THR A 312 7.79 -0.69 6.98
C THR A 312 8.09 0.00 5.64
N SER A 313 8.34 -0.81 4.63
CA SER A 313 8.46 -0.42 3.22
C SER A 313 7.90 -1.53 2.34
N MET A 314 7.72 -1.29 1.05
CA MET A 314 7.23 -2.33 0.15
C MET A 314 8.13 -3.57 0.14
N SER A 315 9.44 -3.37 0.16
CA SER A 315 10.39 -4.49 0.26
C SER A 315 10.31 -5.20 1.60
N ARG A 316 10.13 -4.48 2.73
CA ARG A 316 9.98 -5.11 4.05
C ARG A 316 8.70 -5.94 4.15
N GLU A 317 7.58 -5.49 3.58
CA GLU A 317 6.35 -6.29 3.48
C GLU A 317 6.60 -7.60 2.71
N PHE A 318 7.32 -7.51 1.58
CA PHE A 318 7.69 -8.69 0.81
C PHE A 318 8.67 -9.60 1.55
N GLU A 319 9.68 -9.07 2.23
CA GLU A 319 10.62 -9.82 3.08
C GLU A 319 9.85 -10.63 4.13
N HIS A 320 8.91 -10.00 4.84
CA HIS A 320 8.10 -10.66 5.87
C HIS A 320 7.29 -11.84 5.32
N ILE A 321 6.60 -11.67 4.18
CA ILE A 321 5.79 -12.76 3.61
C ILE A 321 6.65 -13.81 2.90
N VAL A 322 7.81 -13.45 2.36
CA VAL A 322 8.79 -14.40 1.81
C VAL A 322 9.33 -15.30 2.90
N GLU A 323 9.72 -14.73 4.03
CA GLU A 323 10.18 -15.48 5.19
C GLU A 323 9.06 -16.37 5.76
N ALA A 324 7.86 -15.81 5.96
CA ALA A 324 6.74 -16.51 6.58
C ALA A 324 6.19 -17.68 5.75
N PHE A 325 6.16 -17.56 4.43
CA PHE A 325 5.50 -18.53 3.55
C PHE A 325 6.45 -19.25 2.58
N GLY A 326 7.75 -18.94 2.61
CA GLY A 326 8.74 -19.49 1.67
C GLY A 326 8.49 -19.03 0.23
N TYR A 327 7.91 -17.84 0.04
CA TYR A 327 7.57 -17.33 -1.28
C TYR A 327 8.81 -17.02 -2.12
N THR A 328 8.64 -17.18 -3.43
CA THR A 328 9.69 -17.01 -4.43
C THR A 328 9.50 -15.73 -5.24
N LEU A 329 10.43 -15.42 -6.15
CA LEU A 329 10.25 -14.34 -7.13
C LEU A 329 8.98 -14.54 -7.99
N ASP A 330 8.55 -15.77 -8.24
CA ASP A 330 7.30 -16.05 -8.98
C ASP A 330 6.05 -15.66 -8.18
N ASP A 331 6.08 -15.86 -6.87
CA ASP A 331 4.98 -15.44 -5.98
C ASP A 331 4.93 -13.93 -5.86
N MET A 332 6.08 -13.27 -5.71
CA MET A 332 6.16 -11.82 -5.74
C MET A 332 5.64 -11.25 -7.07
N GLN A 333 6.04 -11.85 -8.21
CA GLN A 333 5.52 -11.49 -9.52
C GLN A 333 4.01 -11.65 -9.59
N TRP A 334 3.46 -12.71 -9.00
CA TRP A 334 2.01 -12.94 -8.95
C TRP A 334 1.28 -11.82 -8.19
N PHE A 335 1.81 -11.40 -7.03
CA PHE A 335 1.23 -10.29 -6.26
C PHE A 335 1.32 -8.96 -7.03
N SER A 336 2.48 -8.62 -7.60
CA SER A 336 2.67 -7.41 -8.40
C SER A 336 1.76 -7.37 -9.63
N VAL A 337 1.59 -8.50 -10.33
CA VAL A 337 0.69 -8.59 -11.48
C VAL A 337 -0.77 -8.49 -11.04
N ASN A 338 -1.16 -9.08 -9.90
CA ASN A 338 -2.52 -8.92 -9.38
C ASN A 338 -2.83 -7.47 -9.01
N ALA A 339 -1.88 -6.79 -8.36
CA ALA A 339 -1.98 -5.38 -8.07
C ALA A 339 -2.11 -4.57 -9.36
N MET A 340 -1.25 -4.77 -10.36
CA MET A 340 -1.37 -4.04 -11.62
C MET A 340 -2.68 -4.30 -12.37
N LYS A 341 -3.22 -5.53 -12.32
CA LYS A 341 -4.54 -5.84 -12.88
C LYS A 341 -5.72 -5.22 -12.10
N SER A 342 -5.45 -4.66 -10.94
CA SER A 342 -6.42 -4.02 -10.03
C SER A 342 -6.28 -2.51 -9.99
N ALA A 343 -5.23 -1.95 -10.59
CA ALA A 343 -5.07 -0.52 -10.68
C ALA A 343 -6.25 0.15 -11.43
N PHE A 344 -6.49 1.42 -11.12
CA PHE A 344 -7.56 2.25 -11.67
C PHE A 344 -7.14 3.05 -12.92
N ILE A 345 -5.89 2.93 -13.38
CA ILE A 345 -5.48 3.47 -14.68
C ILE A 345 -6.02 2.65 -15.87
N PRO A 346 -6.09 3.26 -17.08
CA PRO A 346 -6.58 2.61 -18.30
C PRO A 346 -6.02 1.21 -18.58
N PHE A 347 -6.85 0.35 -19.18
CA PHE A 347 -6.53 -1.06 -19.39
C PHE A 347 -5.26 -1.30 -20.22
N ASP A 348 -5.06 -0.54 -21.29
CA ASP A 348 -3.89 -0.58 -22.14
C ASP A 348 -2.61 -0.21 -21.38
N GLU A 349 -2.69 0.82 -20.54
CA GLU A 349 -1.56 1.21 -19.68
C GLU A 349 -1.24 0.14 -18.62
N ARG A 350 -2.26 -0.49 -18.01
CA ARG A 350 -2.06 -1.64 -17.11
C ARG A 350 -1.42 -2.82 -17.83
N LEU A 351 -1.87 -3.10 -19.06
CA LEU A 351 -1.34 -4.19 -19.87
C LEU A 351 0.14 -3.94 -20.24
N ALA A 352 0.49 -2.72 -20.62
CA ALA A 352 1.86 -2.30 -20.88
C ALA A 352 2.73 -2.42 -19.62
N MET A 353 2.28 -1.91 -18.46
CA MET A 353 3.03 -2.05 -17.21
C MET A 353 3.27 -3.53 -16.85
N ILE A 354 2.29 -4.40 -17.05
CA ILE A 354 2.45 -5.85 -16.81
C ILE A 354 3.47 -6.48 -17.75
N ASN A 355 3.38 -6.22 -19.05
CA ASN A 355 4.15 -6.94 -20.07
C ASN A 355 5.52 -6.35 -20.34
N ASP A 356 5.69 -5.04 -20.18
CA ASP A 356 6.89 -4.30 -20.59
C ASP A 356 7.76 -3.89 -19.39
N VAL A 357 7.19 -3.90 -18.17
CA VAL A 357 7.90 -3.50 -16.95
C VAL A 357 7.96 -4.64 -15.94
N ILE A 358 6.82 -5.13 -15.47
CA ILE A 358 6.76 -6.09 -14.35
C ILE A 358 7.34 -7.44 -14.76
N LYS A 359 6.75 -8.11 -15.76
CA LYS A 359 7.23 -9.44 -16.18
C LYS A 359 8.70 -9.44 -16.62
N PRO A 360 9.18 -8.48 -17.43
CA PRO A 360 10.60 -8.43 -17.80
C PRO A 360 11.52 -8.23 -16.60
N GLY A 361 11.18 -7.34 -15.65
CA GLY A 361 12.01 -7.12 -14.46
C GLY A 361 12.12 -8.38 -13.58
N TYR A 362 11.04 -9.14 -13.39
CA TYR A 362 11.12 -10.43 -12.69
C TYR A 362 11.89 -11.49 -13.49
N ALA A 363 11.79 -11.49 -14.82
CA ALA A 363 12.55 -12.42 -15.66
C ALA A 363 14.05 -12.16 -15.56
N GLU A 364 14.46 -10.89 -15.55
CA GLU A 364 15.84 -10.47 -15.33
C GLU A 364 16.37 -11.00 -13.99
N LEU A 365 15.67 -10.70 -12.88
CA LEU A 365 16.05 -11.15 -11.54
C LEU A 365 16.16 -12.68 -11.43
N LYS A 366 15.21 -13.42 -12.01
CA LYS A 366 15.23 -14.89 -12.04
C LYS A 366 16.37 -15.47 -12.87
N SER A 367 16.94 -14.70 -13.80
CA SER A 367 18.05 -15.14 -14.66
C SER A 367 19.43 -14.82 -14.09
N GLU A 368 19.53 -13.98 -13.05
CA GLU A 368 20.80 -13.49 -12.51
C GLU A 368 21.79 -14.60 -12.11
N TRP A 369 21.28 -15.73 -11.63
CA TRP A 369 22.12 -16.86 -11.23
C TRP A 369 22.97 -17.42 -12.38
N LEU A 370 22.52 -17.26 -13.64
CA LEU A 370 23.27 -17.67 -14.84
C LEU A 370 24.55 -16.85 -15.04
N PHE A 371 24.60 -15.63 -14.48
CA PHE A 371 25.67 -14.67 -14.67
C PHE A 371 26.55 -14.49 -13.42
N ARG A 372 26.24 -15.20 -12.33
CA ARG A 372 27.17 -15.31 -11.20
C ARG A 372 28.38 -16.08 -11.70
N GLN A 373 29.51 -15.40 -11.86
CA GLN A 373 30.78 -16.08 -12.14
C GLN A 373 30.95 -17.18 -11.09
N THR A 374 30.99 -18.44 -11.51
CA THR A 374 31.56 -19.51 -10.70
C THR A 374 32.99 -19.07 -10.41
N ALA A 375 33.25 -18.55 -9.21
CA ALA A 375 34.60 -18.35 -8.74
C ALA A 375 35.31 -19.69 -8.90
N SER A 376 36.15 -19.77 -9.93
CA SER A 376 36.79 -21.00 -10.35
C SER A 376 37.67 -21.47 -9.22
N THR A 377 37.39 -22.68 -8.75
CA THR A 377 38.38 -23.60 -8.20
C THR A 377 39.53 -23.74 -9.20
N SER A 378 40.55 -22.90 -9.09
CA SER A 378 41.84 -23.03 -9.78
C SER A 378 42.94 -22.62 -8.80
N GLY A 379 43.43 -23.56 -8.00
CA GLY A 379 44.80 -24.11 -8.12
C GLY A 379 45.69 -23.46 -7.05
N SER A 380 46.61 -24.10 -6.33
CA SER A 380 47.40 -25.31 -6.55
C SER A 380 47.97 -25.71 -5.17
N ASP A 381 47.74 -26.93 -4.69
CA ASP A 381 48.77 -27.98 -4.65
C ASP A 381 50.17 -27.55 -5.15
N THR A 382 51.07 -27.29 -4.20
CA THR A 382 52.51 -27.51 -4.39
C THR A 382 53.05 -28.21 -3.15
N SER A 383 53.06 -29.54 -3.25
CA SER A 383 54.20 -30.46 -3.01
C SER A 383 55.20 -30.16 -1.89
N GLU A 384 55.35 -31.18 -1.04
CA GLU A 384 56.57 -31.70 -0.42
C GLU A 384 57.90 -30.96 -0.69
N GLY A 385 58.59 -30.66 0.42
CA GLY A 385 60.00 -30.30 0.53
C GLY A 385 60.43 -30.35 1.98
#